data_AF-A0A7J8YN81-F1
#
_entry.id   AF-A0A7J8YN81-F1
#
_cell.length_a   1.000
_cell.length_b   1.000
_cell.length_c   1.000
_cell.angle_alpha   90.00
_cell.angle_beta   90.00
_cell.angle_gamma   90.00
#
_symmetry.space_group_name_H-M   'P 1'
#
loop_
_entity.id
_entity.type
_entity.pdbx_description
1 polymer ?
#
loop_
_entity_poly.entity_id
_entity_poly.type
_entity_poly.pdbx_seq_one_letter_code
_entity_poly.pdbx_strand_id
1 'polypeptide(L)'
;MAREPHQKANYEHMEEQGQNDSREYIFKPRAFNIVWGNDKRCWRMAKPIGSSTSSKNEKECAELVQVSWLEVTGITPKLSASKYQITFQLSLEKGASGWTGAPVFLMAKVGKKGKYQWKKLEVEKLTRDPTDLPSEADPFVVEVDDAQVDKRLYFGLYEVWSGKWKQGLKVYKATVKQIKK
;
A
#
# COMPACT_ATOMS: atom_id res chain seq x y z
N MET A 1 11.63 25.71 -11.89
CA MET A 1 11.07 24.39 -12.26
C MET A 1 10.14 23.93 -11.16
N ALA A 2 8.88 23.63 -11.46
CA ALA A 2 7.97 23.05 -10.47
C ALA A 2 8.48 21.67 -10.06
N ARG A 3 8.53 21.40 -8.75
CA ARG A 3 8.90 20.06 -8.25
C ARG A 3 7.78 19.09 -8.60
N GLU A 4 8.14 17.88 -9.08
CA GLU A 4 7.21 16.77 -9.30
C GLU A 4 6.45 16.43 -8.01
N PRO A 5 5.14 16.70 -7.92
CA PRO A 5 4.38 16.53 -6.68
C PRO A 5 4.08 15.05 -6.36
N HIS A 6 4.10 14.16 -7.35
CA HIS A 6 3.81 12.74 -7.14
C HIS A 6 5.09 11.97 -6.76
N GLN A 7 5.00 11.09 -5.76
CA GLN A 7 6.10 10.16 -5.49
C GLN A 7 6.08 9.05 -6.55
N LYS A 8 7.24 8.78 -7.15
CA LYS A 8 7.49 7.58 -7.95
C LYS A 8 8.08 6.49 -7.06
N ALA A 9 7.66 5.25 -7.28
CA ALA A 9 8.19 4.11 -6.54
C ALA A 9 9.70 3.96 -6.73
N ASN A 10 10.45 3.85 -5.63
CA ASN A 10 11.81 3.31 -5.62
C ASN A 10 11.76 1.85 -5.15
N TYR A 11 11.86 0.93 -6.10
CA TYR A 11 11.81 -0.52 -5.83
C TYR A 11 13.06 -1.07 -5.13
N GLU A 12 14.11 -0.29 -4.90
CA GLU A 12 15.21 -0.66 -3.98
C GLU A 12 14.72 -0.81 -2.53
N HIS A 13 13.59 -0.18 -2.20
CA HIS A 13 12.92 -0.33 -0.91
C HIS A 13 11.88 -1.47 -0.90
N MET A 14 11.82 -2.28 -1.96
CA MET A 14 11.06 -3.52 -1.98
C MET A 14 12.00 -4.67 -1.62
N GLU A 15 11.58 -5.49 -0.67
CA GLU A 15 12.32 -6.67 -0.24
C GLU A 15 11.63 -7.93 -0.78
N GLU A 16 12.41 -8.89 -1.26
CA GLU A 16 11.94 -10.23 -1.57
C GLU A 16 12.40 -11.17 -0.45
N GLN A 17 11.48 -11.93 0.11
CA GLN A 17 11.73 -12.91 1.16
C GLN A 17 11.16 -14.27 0.76
N GLY A 18 11.69 -15.33 1.37
CA GLY A 18 11.27 -16.71 1.17
C GLY A 18 12.24 -17.54 0.34
N GLN A 19 12.09 -18.86 0.45
CA GLN A 19 12.78 -19.87 -0.36
C GLN A 19 11.71 -20.78 -0.98
N ASN A 20 11.96 -21.27 -2.21
CA ASN A 20 11.06 -22.17 -2.94
C ASN A 20 9.63 -21.59 -3.15
N ASP A 21 8.58 -22.41 -2.97
CA ASP A 21 7.16 -22.15 -3.28
C ASP A 21 6.43 -21.14 -2.36
N SER A 22 7.16 -20.34 -1.57
CA SER A 22 6.59 -19.36 -0.63
C SER A 22 7.33 -18.02 -0.74
N ARG A 23 7.26 -17.39 -1.92
CA ARG A 23 7.83 -16.05 -2.13
C ARG A 23 6.93 -14.98 -1.53
N GLU A 24 7.53 -14.01 -0.89
CA GLU A 24 6.86 -12.82 -0.35
C GLU A 24 7.59 -11.56 -0.80
N TYR A 25 6.85 -10.60 -1.35
CA TYR A 25 7.37 -9.29 -1.70
C TYR A 25 6.85 -8.25 -0.71
N ILE A 26 7.74 -7.52 -0.06
CA ILE A 26 7.41 -6.52 0.94
C ILE A 26 7.73 -5.13 0.39
N PHE A 27 6.70 -4.31 0.26
CA PHE A 27 6.78 -2.94 -0.22
C PHE A 27 6.83 -1.99 0.97
N LYS A 28 7.97 -1.33 1.21
CA LYS A 28 8.07 -0.22 2.17
C LYS A 28 7.48 1.07 1.57
N PRO A 29 7.27 2.15 2.36
CA PRO A 29 6.57 3.35 1.91
C PRO A 29 7.16 3.98 0.63
N ARG A 30 8.49 3.91 0.47
CA ARG A 30 9.21 4.42 -0.71
C ARG A 30 9.06 3.55 -1.95
N ALA A 31 8.66 2.29 -1.80
CA ALA A 31 8.40 1.37 -2.91
C ALA A 31 7.02 1.59 -3.56
N PHE A 32 6.23 2.56 -3.09
CA PHE A 32 4.95 2.92 -3.67
C PHE A 32 5.06 4.15 -4.58
N ASN A 33 4.21 4.17 -5.61
CA ASN A 33 3.81 5.42 -6.24
C ASN A 33 2.70 6.03 -5.38
N ILE A 34 2.84 7.31 -5.03
CA ILE A 34 1.87 8.00 -4.16
C ILE A 34 1.48 9.31 -4.82
N VAL A 35 0.19 9.47 -5.08
CA VAL A 35 -0.36 10.72 -5.60
C VAL A 35 -0.18 11.82 -4.54
N TRP A 36 0.46 12.93 -4.90
CA TRP A 36 0.92 14.01 -4.00
C TRP A 36 2.01 13.61 -3.00
N GLY A 37 2.62 12.42 -3.13
CA GLY A 37 3.57 11.88 -2.15
C GLY A 37 4.82 12.73 -1.90
N ASN A 38 5.24 13.58 -2.84
CA ASN A 38 6.35 14.51 -2.65
C ASN A 38 5.91 15.88 -2.10
N ASP A 39 4.61 16.16 -2.07
CA ASP A 39 4.06 17.37 -1.47
C ASP A 39 3.95 17.20 0.04
N LYS A 40 4.82 17.90 0.79
CA LYS A 40 4.87 17.85 2.25
C LYS A 40 3.60 18.35 2.93
N ARG A 41 2.72 19.05 2.21
CA ARG A 41 1.39 19.44 2.70
C ARG A 41 0.42 18.27 2.66
N CYS A 42 0.66 17.28 1.81
CA CYS A 42 -0.20 16.11 1.62
C CYS A 42 0.34 14.87 2.32
N TRP A 43 1.65 14.63 2.28
CA TRP A 43 2.29 13.44 2.83
C TRP A 43 3.58 13.75 3.58
N ARG A 44 3.89 12.94 4.61
CA ARG A 44 5.16 12.98 5.33
C ARG A 44 5.71 11.57 5.46
N MET A 45 7.00 11.39 5.13
CA MET A 45 7.70 10.14 5.36
C MET A 45 8.33 10.18 6.76
N ALA A 46 7.90 9.30 7.67
CA ALA A 46 8.27 9.33 9.09
C ALA A 46 9.74 8.90 9.38
N LYS A 47 10.58 8.72 8.35
CA LYS A 47 12.05 8.62 8.48
C LYS A 47 12.75 9.18 7.25
N PRO A 48 13.62 10.18 7.36
CA PRO A 48 14.73 10.37 6.43
C PRO A 48 15.77 9.27 6.63
N ILE A 49 16.45 8.84 5.58
CA ILE A 49 17.66 8.02 5.71
C ILE A 49 18.71 8.89 6.42
N GLY A 50 19.11 8.53 7.64
CA GLY A 50 20.24 9.14 8.35
C GLY A 50 19.96 10.08 9.53
N SER A 51 18.72 10.31 9.97
CA SER A 51 18.48 11.16 11.15
C SER A 51 18.52 10.37 12.47
N SER A 52 19.59 10.54 13.23
CA SER A 52 19.90 9.98 14.54
C SER A 52 19.04 10.50 15.71
N THR A 53 17.93 11.20 15.43
CA THR A 53 17.18 11.97 16.44
C THR A 53 15.74 11.52 16.71
N SER A 54 15.21 10.50 16.03
CA SER A 54 13.92 9.91 16.40
C SER A 54 14.11 8.64 17.22
N SER A 55 13.26 8.47 18.24
CA SER A 55 13.30 7.35 19.18
C SER A 55 13.46 6.00 18.45
N LYS A 56 14.26 5.08 19.02
CA LYS A 56 14.64 3.79 18.42
C LYS A 56 13.47 2.89 17.95
N ASN A 57 12.22 3.27 18.23
CA ASN A 57 11.02 2.45 18.04
C ASN A 57 10.06 2.95 16.95
N GLU A 58 10.27 4.11 16.32
CA GLU A 58 9.39 4.54 15.23
C GLU A 58 9.61 3.65 14.00
N LYS A 59 8.54 3.07 13.44
CA LYS A 59 8.59 2.33 12.16
C LYS A 59 8.54 3.32 10.99
N GLU A 60 9.23 3.00 9.90
CA GLU A 60 9.11 3.76 8.66
C GLU A 60 7.65 3.70 8.16
N CYS A 61 7.03 4.86 7.90
CA CYS A 61 5.70 4.95 7.30
C CYS A 61 5.56 6.19 6.42
N ALA A 62 4.61 6.13 5.47
CA ALA A 62 4.03 7.29 4.82
C ALA A 62 2.81 7.74 5.62
N GLU A 63 2.91 8.91 6.24
CA GLU A 63 1.84 9.57 6.97
C GLU A 63 1.08 10.51 6.03
N LEU A 64 -0.22 10.30 5.91
CA LEU A 64 -1.13 11.17 5.18
C LEU A 64 -1.43 12.41 6.01
N VAL A 65 -0.91 13.56 5.61
CA VAL A 65 -1.18 14.86 6.24
C VAL A 65 -2.58 15.34 5.86
N GLN A 66 -2.89 15.42 4.56
CA GLN A 66 -4.25 15.72 4.06
C GLN A 66 -4.36 15.48 2.55
N VAL A 67 -5.39 14.74 2.11
CA VAL A 67 -5.79 14.66 0.69
C VAL A 67 -7.30 14.44 0.55
N SER A 68 -7.89 14.93 -0.54
CA SER A 68 -9.22 14.49 -0.99
C SER A 68 -9.17 13.29 -1.94
N TRP A 69 -8.01 13.04 -2.56
CA TRP A 69 -7.73 11.92 -3.46
C TRP A 69 -6.61 11.05 -2.88
N LEU A 70 -6.96 9.86 -2.37
CA LEU A 70 -6.01 8.88 -1.86
C LEU A 70 -5.71 7.83 -2.94
N GLU A 71 -4.44 7.73 -3.32
CA GLU A 71 -3.95 6.68 -4.22
C GLU A 71 -2.50 6.32 -3.86
N VAL A 72 -2.31 5.08 -3.39
CA VAL A 72 -1.01 4.49 -3.03
C VAL A 72 -0.88 3.16 -3.75
N THR A 73 0.04 3.05 -4.71
CA THR A 73 0.09 1.91 -5.63
C THR A 73 1.47 1.26 -5.72
N GLY A 74 1.47 -0.06 -5.90
CA GLY A 74 2.65 -0.89 -6.08
C GLY A 74 2.53 -1.76 -7.33
N ILE A 75 3.69 -2.20 -7.82
CA ILE A 75 3.79 -3.12 -8.94
C ILE A 75 4.84 -4.15 -8.57
N THR A 76 4.51 -5.44 -8.70
CA THR A 76 5.46 -6.52 -8.44
C THR A 76 6.40 -6.73 -9.64
N PRO A 77 7.52 -7.44 -9.43
CA PRO A 77 8.19 -8.19 -10.48
C PRO A 77 7.22 -9.19 -11.16
N LYS A 78 7.66 -9.84 -12.23
CA LYS A 78 6.88 -10.92 -12.86
C LYS A 78 6.73 -12.06 -11.86
N LEU A 79 5.49 -12.44 -11.58
CA LEU A 79 5.16 -13.52 -10.66
C LEU A 79 5.07 -14.87 -11.39
N SER A 80 5.22 -15.96 -10.63
CA SER A 80 4.89 -17.31 -11.10
C SER A 80 3.38 -17.52 -11.09
N ALA A 81 2.89 -18.51 -11.84
CA ALA A 81 1.47 -18.87 -11.82
C ALA A 81 1.08 -19.43 -10.45
N SER A 82 0.30 -18.68 -9.67
CA SER A 82 -0.09 -19.04 -8.30
C SER A 82 -1.18 -18.11 -7.77
N LYS A 83 -1.59 -18.33 -6.52
CA LYS A 83 -2.43 -17.41 -5.76
C LYS A 83 -1.53 -16.52 -4.90
N TYR A 84 -1.85 -15.23 -4.87
CA TYR A 84 -1.12 -14.24 -4.09
C TYR A 84 -2.07 -13.49 -3.17
N GLN A 85 -1.77 -13.51 -1.88
CA GLN A 85 -2.46 -12.72 -0.87
C GLN A 85 -1.81 -11.33 -0.79
N ILE A 86 -2.63 -10.28 -0.79
CA ILE A 86 -2.17 -8.90 -0.64
C ILE A 86 -2.66 -8.36 0.70
N THR A 87 -1.72 -7.86 1.50
CA THR A 87 -2.01 -7.27 2.81
C THR A 87 -1.31 -5.91 2.94
N PHE A 88 -1.96 -4.94 3.56
CA PHE A 88 -1.39 -3.65 3.93
C PHE A 88 -1.33 -3.52 5.45
N GLN A 89 -0.20 -3.07 5.99
CA GLN A 89 -0.09 -2.69 7.38
C GLN A 89 -0.38 -1.20 7.53
N LEU A 90 -1.46 -0.87 8.24
CA LEU A 90 -2.02 0.48 8.35
C LEU A 90 -2.30 0.86 9.81
N SER A 91 -2.29 2.16 10.11
CA SER A 91 -2.86 2.68 11.36
C SER A 91 -3.40 4.10 11.17
N LEU A 92 -4.20 4.58 12.13
CA LEU A 92 -4.69 5.96 12.18
C LEU A 92 -4.09 6.72 13.36
N GLU A 93 -3.65 7.94 13.12
CA GLU A 93 -3.20 8.85 14.16
C GLU A 93 -4.33 9.35 15.08
N LYS A 94 -3.98 9.83 16.28
CA LYS A 94 -4.97 10.34 17.27
C LYS A 94 -5.89 11.45 16.71
N GLY A 95 -5.42 12.21 15.71
CA GLY A 95 -6.17 13.29 15.05
C GLY A 95 -6.71 12.93 13.66
N ALA A 96 -6.75 11.65 13.30
CA ALA A 96 -7.26 11.22 12.00
C ALA A 96 -8.73 11.61 11.81
N SER A 97 -9.07 12.08 10.61
CA SER A 97 -10.43 12.51 10.27
C SER A 97 -10.71 12.33 8.77
N GLY A 98 -11.99 12.45 8.40
CA GLY A 98 -12.44 12.35 7.00
C GLY A 98 -12.78 10.94 6.52
N TRP A 99 -12.60 9.91 7.37
CA TRP A 99 -12.77 8.50 7.00
C TRP A 99 -14.22 8.02 7.07
N THR A 100 -15.08 8.69 7.85
CA THR A 100 -16.49 8.31 8.00
C THR A 100 -17.24 8.43 6.68
N GLY A 101 -17.76 7.29 6.20
CA GLY A 101 -18.41 7.19 4.90
C GLY A 101 -17.49 7.52 3.72
N ALA A 102 -16.18 7.28 3.86
CA ALA A 102 -15.17 7.38 2.80
C ALA A 102 -14.40 6.04 2.72
N PRO A 103 -15.01 4.99 2.15
CA PRO A 103 -14.44 3.64 2.17
C PRO A 103 -13.17 3.56 1.34
N VAL A 104 -12.09 3.03 1.94
CA VAL A 104 -10.85 2.74 1.21
C VAL A 104 -10.97 1.39 0.54
N PHE A 105 -10.58 1.30 -0.73
CA PHE A 105 -10.59 0.07 -1.50
C PHE A 105 -9.16 -0.41 -1.73
N LEU A 106 -8.88 -1.65 -1.35
CA LEU A 106 -7.75 -2.39 -1.87
C LEU A 106 -8.14 -2.93 -3.25
N MET A 107 -7.41 -2.54 -4.29
CA MET A 107 -7.66 -3.01 -5.65
C MET A 107 -6.41 -3.66 -6.21
N ALA A 108 -6.59 -4.69 -7.02
CA ALA A 108 -5.49 -5.31 -7.74
C ALA A 108 -5.91 -5.91 -9.08
N LYS A 109 -4.97 -5.99 -10.02
CA LYS A 109 -5.12 -6.66 -11.30
C LYS A 109 -3.80 -7.30 -11.74
N VAL A 110 -3.88 -8.38 -12.50
CA VAL A 110 -2.70 -9.00 -13.11
C VAL A 110 -2.55 -8.51 -14.55
N GLY A 111 -1.38 -7.97 -14.85
CA GLY A 111 -1.07 -7.34 -16.13
C GLY A 111 -1.71 -5.96 -16.33
N LYS A 112 -1.11 -5.14 -17.20
CA LYS A 112 -1.61 -3.77 -17.47
C LYS A 112 -3.07 -3.73 -17.92
N LYS A 113 -3.50 -4.72 -18.70
CA LYS A 113 -4.86 -4.84 -19.25
C LYS A 113 -5.76 -5.79 -18.43
N GLY A 114 -5.31 -6.23 -17.25
CA GLY A 114 -6.08 -7.10 -16.38
C GLY A 114 -7.35 -6.44 -15.85
N LYS A 115 -8.32 -7.29 -15.46
CA LYS A 115 -9.52 -6.85 -14.75
C LYS A 115 -9.18 -6.62 -13.27
N TYR A 116 -9.73 -5.55 -12.71
CA TYR A 116 -9.58 -5.28 -11.28
C TYR A 116 -10.45 -6.21 -10.45
N GLN A 117 -9.83 -6.81 -9.44
CA GLN A 117 -10.48 -7.29 -8.23
C GLN A 117 -10.34 -6.20 -7.18
N TRP A 118 -11.30 -6.14 -6.24
CA TRP A 118 -11.26 -5.14 -5.19
C TRP A 118 -11.87 -5.66 -3.89
N LYS A 119 -11.47 -5.03 -2.79
CA LYS A 119 -12.02 -5.26 -1.46
C LYS A 119 -12.11 -3.96 -0.70
N LYS A 120 -13.28 -3.72 -0.10
CA LYS A 120 -13.48 -2.58 0.81
C LYS A 120 -12.76 -2.86 2.13
N LEU A 121 -11.95 -1.91 2.59
CA LEU A 121 -11.26 -1.96 3.86
C LEU A 121 -11.94 -1.05 4.89
N GLU A 122 -12.08 -1.52 6.12
CA GLU A 122 -12.66 -0.77 7.24
C GLU A 122 -11.61 0.12 7.93
N VAL A 123 -10.98 1.01 7.16
CA VAL A 123 -9.90 1.90 7.65
C VAL A 123 -10.35 2.78 8.83
N GLU A 124 -11.62 3.16 8.89
CA GLU A 124 -12.18 3.95 10.00
C GLU A 124 -12.15 3.24 11.37
N LYS A 125 -11.98 1.91 11.39
CA LYS A 125 -11.88 1.11 12.62
C LYS A 125 -10.44 0.93 13.11
N LEU A 126 -9.45 1.40 12.35
CA LEU A 126 -8.05 1.30 12.73
C LEU A 126 -7.76 2.14 13.98
N THR A 127 -6.90 1.61 14.84
CA THR A 127 -6.35 2.34 15.98
C THR A 127 -4.99 2.93 15.61
N ARG A 128 -4.25 3.43 16.61
CA ARG A 128 -2.85 3.87 16.44
C ARG A 128 -1.90 2.71 16.21
N ASP A 129 -2.29 1.51 16.61
CA ASP A 129 -1.47 0.31 16.48
C ASP A 129 -1.50 -0.19 15.03
N PRO A 130 -0.34 -0.44 14.41
CA PRO A 130 -0.27 -1.00 13.07
C PRO A 130 -1.02 -2.32 12.99
N THR A 131 -2.02 -2.37 12.11
CA THR A 131 -2.89 -3.52 11.88
C THR A 131 -2.79 -3.94 10.42
N ASP A 132 -2.77 -5.24 10.18
CA ASP A 132 -2.77 -5.81 8.86
C ASP A 132 -4.20 -5.91 8.31
N LEU A 133 -4.42 -5.35 7.11
CA LEU A 133 -5.69 -5.35 6.39
C LEU A 133 -5.50 -5.83 4.94
N PRO A 134 -6.37 -6.68 4.40
CA PRO A 134 -7.45 -7.39 5.10
C PRO A 134 -6.92 -8.36 6.17
N SER A 135 -7.80 -8.78 7.08
CA SER A 135 -7.43 -9.76 8.11
C SER A 135 -7.28 -11.16 7.49
N GLU A 136 -6.54 -12.04 8.17
CA GLU A 136 -6.36 -13.44 7.74
C GLU A 136 -7.67 -14.24 7.69
N ALA A 137 -8.70 -13.83 8.43
CA ALA A 137 -10.02 -14.46 8.42
C ALA A 137 -10.81 -14.16 7.13
N ASP A 138 -10.48 -13.06 6.45
CA ASP A 138 -11.11 -12.63 5.21
C ASP A 138 -10.04 -12.01 4.28
N PRO A 139 -9.16 -12.83 3.67
CA PRO A 139 -8.01 -12.34 2.90
C PRO A 139 -8.44 -11.74 1.55
N PHE A 140 -7.55 -10.99 0.92
CA PHE A 140 -7.69 -10.58 -0.48
C PHE A 140 -6.64 -11.30 -1.33
N VAL A 141 -7.12 -12.20 -2.18
CA VAL A 141 -6.29 -13.12 -2.96
C VAL A 141 -6.51 -12.88 -4.45
N VAL A 142 -5.42 -12.81 -5.20
CA VAL A 142 -5.43 -12.68 -6.66
C VAL A 142 -4.74 -13.90 -7.28
N GLU A 143 -5.36 -14.48 -8.30
CA GLU A 143 -4.79 -15.57 -9.09
C GLU A 143 -4.02 -15.03 -10.29
N VAL A 144 -2.79 -15.52 -10.45
CA VAL A 144 -1.93 -15.31 -11.62
C VAL A 144 -1.96 -16.59 -12.44
N ASP A 145 -2.51 -16.50 -13.64
CA ASP A 145 -2.61 -17.63 -14.58
C ASP A 145 -1.31 -17.77 -15.41
N ASP A 146 -0.98 -19.00 -15.81
CA ASP A 146 0.20 -19.28 -16.61
C ASP A 146 0.09 -18.75 -18.05
N ALA A 147 -1.13 -18.67 -18.58
CA ALA A 147 -1.44 -18.14 -19.92
C ALA A 147 -1.29 -16.61 -20.02
N GLN A 148 -1.16 -15.89 -18.90
CA GLN A 148 -0.99 -14.44 -18.93
C GLN A 148 0.42 -14.04 -19.35
N VAL A 149 0.50 -13.18 -20.37
CA VAL A 149 1.77 -12.64 -20.88
C VAL A 149 2.43 -11.70 -19.87
N ASP A 150 1.64 -10.84 -19.20
CA ASP A 150 2.12 -9.90 -18.18
C ASP A 150 1.73 -10.37 -16.78
N LYS A 151 2.57 -11.19 -16.16
CA LYS A 151 2.37 -11.76 -14.82
C LYS A 151 2.72 -10.80 -13.67
N ARG A 152 2.81 -9.49 -13.93
CA ARG A 152 3.02 -8.48 -12.88
C ARG A 152 1.68 -8.16 -12.22
N LEU A 153 1.68 -8.09 -10.90
CA LEU A 153 0.53 -7.66 -10.13
C LEU A 153 0.61 -6.16 -9.90
N TYR A 154 -0.43 -5.45 -10.29
CA TYR A 154 -0.64 -4.02 -10.04
C TYR A 154 -1.66 -3.92 -8.92
N PHE A 155 -1.32 -3.26 -7.82
CA PHE A 155 -2.18 -3.20 -6.65
C PHE A 155 -2.09 -1.85 -5.96
N GLY A 156 -3.06 -1.52 -5.11
CA GLY A 156 -3.01 -0.28 -4.35
C GLY A 156 -4.24 -0.03 -3.48
N LEU A 157 -4.13 1.03 -2.69
CA LEU A 157 -5.20 1.59 -1.88
C LEU A 157 -5.78 2.83 -2.58
N TYR A 158 -7.10 2.89 -2.63
CA TYR A 158 -7.85 3.93 -3.31
C TYR A 158 -8.97 4.48 -2.44
N GLU A 159 -9.02 5.80 -2.31
CA GLU A 159 -10.24 6.54 -1.98
C GLU A 159 -10.22 7.82 -2.79
N VAL A 160 -10.88 7.75 -3.95
CA VAL A 160 -10.84 8.82 -4.97
C VAL A 160 -12.24 9.36 -5.31
N TRP A 161 -13.28 8.81 -4.69
CA TRP A 161 -14.67 9.03 -5.09
C TRP A 161 -15.41 10.01 -4.18
N SER A 162 -15.15 9.98 -2.87
CA SER A 162 -15.92 10.82 -1.93
C SER A 162 -15.65 12.31 -2.06
N GLY A 163 -14.47 12.69 -2.58
CA GLY A 163 -13.98 14.07 -2.57
C GLY A 163 -13.73 14.64 -1.16
N LYS A 164 -13.92 13.86 -0.10
CA LYS A 164 -13.75 14.28 1.29
C LYS A 164 -12.27 14.38 1.62
N TRP A 165 -11.88 15.46 2.31
CA TRP A 165 -10.55 15.59 2.87
C TRP A 165 -10.32 14.57 3.98
N LYS A 166 -9.18 13.89 3.95
CA LYS A 166 -8.77 12.83 4.88
C LYS A 166 -7.38 13.09 5.39
N GLN A 167 -7.15 12.77 6.66
CA GLN A 167 -5.86 12.92 7.31
C GLN A 167 -5.59 11.80 8.31
N GLY A 168 -4.31 11.62 8.64
CA GLY A 168 -3.83 10.77 9.74
C GLY A 168 -3.66 9.29 9.42
N LEU A 169 -3.85 8.85 8.17
CA LEU A 169 -3.54 7.47 7.77
C LEU A 169 -2.04 7.27 7.70
N LYS A 170 -1.55 6.20 8.30
CA LYS A 170 -0.16 5.74 8.16
C LYS A 170 -0.11 4.45 7.36
N VAL A 171 0.68 4.46 6.28
CA VAL A 171 0.98 3.29 5.47
C VAL A 171 2.39 2.82 5.80
N TYR A 172 2.52 1.66 6.42
CA TYR A 172 3.82 1.12 6.85
C TYR A 172 4.45 0.23 5.80
N LYS A 173 3.67 -0.71 5.27
CA LYS A 173 4.10 -1.62 4.20
C LYS A 173 2.90 -2.27 3.54
N ALA A 174 3.15 -2.90 2.39
CA ALA A 174 2.29 -3.93 1.84
C ALA A 174 3.08 -5.21 1.65
N THR A 175 2.42 -6.36 1.73
CA THR A 175 2.99 -7.66 1.40
C THR A 175 2.19 -8.28 0.26
N VAL A 176 2.89 -8.90 -0.68
CA VAL A 176 2.33 -9.75 -1.71
C VAL A 176 2.95 -11.13 -1.50
N LYS A 177 2.18 -12.03 -0.90
CA LYS A 177 2.66 -13.34 -0.46
C LYS A 177 2.04 -14.44 -1.31
N GLN A 178 2.88 -15.30 -1.87
CA GLN A 178 2.44 -16.51 -2.52
C GLN A 178 1.81 -17.45 -1.49
N ILE A 179 0.62 -17.96 -1.80
CA ILE A 179 -0.06 -18.96 -0.97
C ILE A 179 -0.24 -20.25 -1.78
N LYS A 180 -0.21 -21.39 -1.07
CA LYS A 180 -0.43 -22.69 -1.72
C LYS A 180 -1.83 -22.73 -2.35
N LYS A 181 -1.92 -23.35 -3.53
CA LYS A 181 -3.17 -23.45 -4.29
C LYS A 181 -4.25 -24.19 -3.54
#